data_AF-A0A3G2SYG0-F1
#
_entry.id   AF-A0A3G2SYG0-F1
#
_cell.length_a   1.000
_cell.length_b   1.000
_cell.length_c   1.000
_cell.angle_alpha   90.00
_cell.angle_beta   90.00
_cell.angle_gamma   90.00
#
_symmetry.space_group_name_H-M   'P 1'
#
loop_
_entity.id
_entity.type
_entity.pdbx_description
1 polymer ?
#
loop_
_entity_poly.entity_id
_entity_poly.type
_entity_poly.pdbx_seq_one_letter_code
_entity_poly.pdbx_strand_id
1 'polypeptide(L)'
;MILFVVCCFIFLVLCLSFLMSYELRHKTIDFFKSLIPHGKSKFDSAKSFAEQMNQAASANQTQTHWHLQQWWILIAGFFLLSSILVFAFTRPIDPTKVEAEYLRKTDPQIYALLNGEILSPPPEVDEGLIDAAIIQAQILEGQNPVPSLRIPAGNPTVIDNEELGDQRSSFDTTMIDRKWDKMHPSYKQRLLMVFKIMKERHGYEMVLLEGYRSPERQTRLSGNTATTLAKAYQSYHQFGLAADVAFKRDGKVVISERDPWAWKGYQLYGVVAESVGLTWGGRWTRIHDYGHTEFRMPGLRKNRESAERLIAEAQGQGLMANNIQ
;
A
#
# COMPACT_ATOMS: atom_id res chain seq x y z
N MET A 1 18.94 55.83 -7.04
CA MET A 1 17.90 55.20 -7.89
C MET A 1 18.30 53.79 -8.32
N ILE A 2 19.46 53.57 -8.95
CA ILE A 2 19.90 52.22 -9.39
C ILE A 2 19.97 51.22 -8.22
N LEU A 3 20.62 51.60 -7.10
CA LEU A 3 20.68 50.75 -5.89
C LEU A 3 19.28 50.39 -5.36
N PHE A 4 18.35 51.34 -5.40
CA PHE A 4 16.97 51.14 -4.97
C PHE A 4 16.24 50.14 -5.87
N VAL A 5 16.39 50.27 -7.19
CA VAL A 5 15.82 49.33 -8.17
C VAL A 5 16.40 47.92 -7.98
N VAL A 6 17.70 47.79 -7.75
CA VAL A 6 18.35 46.50 -7.46
C VAL A 6 17.81 45.89 -6.16
N CYS A 7 17.66 46.68 -5.10
CA CYS A 7 17.08 46.20 -3.84
C CYS A 7 15.62 45.74 -4.01
N CYS A 8 14.81 46.47 -4.79
CA CYS A 8 13.44 46.06 -5.11
C CYS A 8 13.39 44.74 -5.89
N PHE A 9 14.32 44.54 -6.83
CA PHE A 9 14.40 43.29 -7.59
C PHE A 9 14.78 42.10 -6.72
N ILE A 10 15.80 42.25 -5.85
CA ILE A 10 16.21 41.21 -4.90
C ILE A 10 15.05 40.86 -3.96
N PHE A 11 14.35 41.87 -3.43
CA PHE A 11 13.19 41.66 -2.58
C PHE A 11 12.07 40.91 -3.30
N LEU A 12 11.81 41.23 -4.57
CA LEU A 12 10.81 40.55 -5.38
C LEU A 12 11.16 39.07 -5.62
N VAL A 13 12.43 38.76 -5.93
CA VAL A 13 12.89 37.37 -6.12
C VAL A 13 12.73 36.56 -4.83
N LEU A 14 13.13 37.13 -3.69
CA LEU A 14 12.96 36.48 -2.39
C LEU A 14 11.48 36.27 -2.08
N CYS A 15 10.63 37.28 -2.29
CA CYS A 15 9.19 37.19 -2.05
C CYS A 15 8.55 36.12 -2.95
N LEU A 16 8.91 36.04 -4.23
CA LEU A 16 8.45 34.99 -5.14
C LEU A 16 8.87 33.60 -4.67
N SER A 17 10.12 33.44 -4.24
CA SER A 17 10.61 32.16 -3.70
C SER A 17 9.86 31.74 -2.44
N PHE A 18 9.51 32.68 -1.55
CA PHE A 18 8.72 32.39 -0.36
C PHE A 18 7.26 32.02 -0.68
N LEU A 19 6.68 32.62 -1.72
CA LEU A 19 5.31 32.37 -2.15
C LEU A 19 5.11 31.04 -2.90
N MET A 20 6.20 30.36 -3.27
CA MET A 20 6.16 28.98 -3.77
C MET A 20 5.88 27.96 -2.66
N SER A 21 6.02 28.34 -1.39
CA SER A 21 5.60 27.52 -0.26
C SER A 21 4.10 27.69 0.00
N TYR A 22 3.36 26.57 0.03
CA TYR A 22 1.91 26.53 0.20
C TYR A 22 1.46 27.19 1.53
N GLU A 23 2.10 26.84 2.64
CA GLU A 23 1.71 27.34 3.97
C GLU A 23 1.93 28.84 4.11
N LEU A 24 3.08 29.35 3.63
CA LEU A 24 3.38 30.78 3.68
C LEU A 24 2.45 31.56 2.77
N ARG A 25 2.19 31.07 1.55
CA ARG A 25 1.26 31.71 0.61
C ARG A 25 -0.11 31.91 1.22
N HIS A 26 -0.65 30.91 1.90
CA HIS A 26 -1.98 31.01 2.52
C HIS A 26 -2.00 32.06 3.64
N LYS A 27 -1.03 32.03 4.54
CA LYS A 27 -0.88 33.03 5.63
C LYS A 27 -0.73 34.46 5.09
N THR A 28 0.00 34.62 4.00
CA THR A 28 0.21 35.94 3.37
C THR A 28 -1.08 36.47 2.74
N ILE A 29 -1.84 35.61 2.05
CA ILE A 29 -3.15 35.96 1.47
C ILE A 29 -4.13 36.39 2.56
N ASP A 30 -4.19 35.66 3.67
CA ASP A 30 -5.10 35.97 4.78
C ASP A 30 -4.71 37.27 5.49
N PHE A 31 -3.40 37.53 5.64
CA PHE A 31 -2.89 38.81 6.12
C PHE A 31 -3.28 39.97 5.19
N PHE A 32 -3.09 39.85 3.87
CA PHE A 32 -3.49 40.89 2.92
C PHE A 32 -5.00 41.15 2.90
N LYS A 33 -5.83 40.09 3.00
CA LYS A 33 -7.29 40.23 3.14
C LYS A 33 -7.66 40.98 4.42
N SER A 34 -6.94 40.73 5.53
CA SER A 34 -7.16 41.44 6.80
C SER A 34 -6.74 42.91 6.75
N LEU A 35 -5.84 43.26 5.83
CA LEU A 35 -5.29 44.61 5.71
C LEU A 35 -6.08 45.54 4.82
N ILE A 36 -7.19 45.12 4.19
CA ILE A 36 -8.03 45.96 3.33
C ILE A 36 -8.96 46.81 4.21
N PRO A 37 -8.70 48.12 4.42
CA PRO A 37 -9.61 49.01 5.16
C PRO A 37 -10.42 49.84 4.15
N HIS A 38 -11.58 50.35 4.57
CA HIS A 38 -12.42 51.25 3.77
C HIS A 38 -11.78 52.65 3.67
N GLY A 39 -10.79 52.81 2.78
CA GLY A 39 -9.94 54.01 2.68
C GLY A 39 -10.49 55.08 1.74
N LYS A 40 -11.51 55.85 2.16
CA LYS A 40 -11.99 57.00 1.37
C LYS A 40 -11.00 58.18 1.34
N SER A 41 -10.27 58.46 2.43
CA SER A 41 -9.36 59.63 2.49
C SER A 41 -8.05 59.46 1.69
N LYS A 42 -7.61 58.21 1.44
CA LYS A 42 -6.40 57.96 0.63
C LYS A 42 -6.63 58.18 -0.86
N PHE A 43 -7.89 58.18 -1.31
CA PHE A 43 -8.26 58.38 -2.71
C PHE A 43 -8.04 59.83 -3.15
N ASP A 44 -8.37 60.81 -2.31
CA ASP A 44 -8.20 62.23 -2.64
C ASP A 44 -6.71 62.61 -2.73
N SER A 45 -5.89 62.05 -1.84
CA SER A 45 -4.43 62.24 -1.89
C SER A 45 -3.82 61.58 -3.14
N ALA A 46 -4.29 60.38 -3.51
CA ALA A 46 -3.85 59.70 -4.73
C ALA A 46 -4.27 60.45 -6.00
N LYS A 47 -5.47 61.04 -6.00
CA LYS A 47 -5.98 61.86 -7.10
C LYS A 47 -5.15 63.13 -7.28
N SER A 48 -4.88 63.85 -6.20
CA SER A 48 -4.04 65.06 -6.24
C SER A 48 -2.62 64.74 -6.73
N PHE A 49 -2.03 63.62 -6.28
CA PHE A 49 -0.74 63.15 -6.77
C PHE A 49 -0.76 62.79 -8.27
N ALA A 50 -1.82 62.13 -8.74
CA ALA A 50 -2.00 61.79 -10.15
C ALA A 50 -2.13 63.04 -11.03
N GLU A 51 -2.83 64.07 -10.56
CA GLU A 51 -2.95 65.36 -11.24
C GLU A 51 -1.60 66.07 -11.32
N GLN A 52 -0.82 66.09 -10.23
CA GLN A 52 0.54 66.64 -10.21
C GLN A 52 1.49 65.88 -11.16
N MET A 53 1.42 64.56 -11.20
CA MET A 53 2.19 63.71 -12.10
C MET A 53 1.84 63.96 -13.58
N ASN A 54 0.56 64.15 -13.88
CA ASN A 54 0.10 64.45 -15.25
C ASN A 54 0.56 65.84 -15.70
N GLN A 55 0.53 66.84 -14.82
CA GLN A 55 1.04 68.19 -15.11
C GLN A 55 2.56 68.19 -15.35
N ALA A 56 3.31 67.44 -14.53
CA ALA A 56 4.77 67.27 -14.66
C ALA A 56 5.20 66.53 -15.94
N ALA A 57 4.28 65.84 -16.62
CA ALA A 57 4.50 65.17 -17.91
C ALA A 57 4.27 66.11 -19.12
N SER A 58 3.77 67.33 -18.92
CA SER A 58 3.56 68.30 -20.00
C SER A 58 4.88 68.77 -20.63
N ALA A 59 4.89 68.98 -21.95
CA ALA A 59 6.09 69.30 -22.71
C ALA A 59 6.83 70.56 -22.20
N ASN A 60 6.09 71.51 -21.62
CA ASN A 60 6.61 72.80 -21.13
C ASN A 60 7.26 72.73 -19.74
N GLN A 61 7.16 71.60 -19.01
CA GLN A 61 7.65 71.47 -17.62
C GLN A 61 8.70 70.36 -17.43
N THR A 62 9.22 69.82 -18.53
CA THR A 62 10.11 68.65 -18.58
C THR A 62 11.42 68.82 -17.81
N GLN A 63 12.01 70.02 -17.78
CA GLN A 63 13.27 70.28 -17.07
C GLN A 63 13.08 70.56 -15.57
N THR A 64 11.94 71.12 -15.16
CA THR A 64 11.70 71.54 -13.77
C THR A 64 11.20 70.41 -12.87
N HIS A 65 10.50 69.41 -13.42
CA HIS A 65 9.88 68.32 -12.66
C HIS A 65 10.49 66.93 -12.93
N TRP A 66 11.74 66.88 -13.39
CA TRP A 66 12.48 65.65 -13.70
C TRP A 66 12.41 64.57 -12.60
N HIS A 67 12.41 64.97 -11.33
CA HIS A 67 12.32 64.04 -10.20
C HIS A 67 10.96 63.31 -10.10
N LEU A 68 9.85 63.93 -10.51
CA LEU A 68 8.55 63.25 -10.60
C LEU A 68 8.53 62.27 -11.78
N GLN A 69 9.21 62.58 -12.88
CA GLN A 69 9.23 61.72 -14.07
C GLN A 69 9.93 60.38 -13.83
N GLN A 70 10.90 60.32 -12.91
CA GLN A 70 11.55 59.05 -12.51
C GLN A 70 10.57 58.05 -11.89
N TRP A 71 9.43 58.50 -11.35
CA TRP A 71 8.40 57.60 -10.82
C TRP A 71 7.69 56.81 -11.91
N TRP A 72 7.67 57.28 -13.16
CA TRP A 72 7.10 56.49 -14.27
C TRP A 72 7.87 55.19 -14.53
N ILE A 73 9.19 55.18 -14.29
CA ILE A 73 10.01 53.98 -14.38
C ILE A 73 9.58 52.97 -13.31
N LEU A 74 9.31 53.45 -12.09
CA LEU A 74 8.84 52.61 -10.98
C LEU A 74 7.41 52.10 -11.19
N ILE A 75 6.51 52.93 -11.73
CA ILE A 75 5.13 52.56 -12.05
C ILE A 75 5.11 51.51 -13.17
N ALA A 76 5.86 51.74 -14.24
CA ALA A 76 5.99 50.77 -15.34
C ALA A 76 6.60 49.45 -14.85
N GLY A 77 7.63 49.52 -14.00
CA GLY A 77 8.22 48.34 -13.35
C GLY A 77 7.23 47.59 -12.45
N PHE A 78 6.41 48.31 -11.69
CA PHE A 78 5.37 47.73 -10.85
C PHE A 78 4.35 46.95 -11.68
N PHE A 79 3.82 47.54 -12.76
CA PHE A 79 2.86 46.85 -13.62
C PHE A 79 3.46 45.64 -14.36
N LEU A 80 4.73 45.74 -14.79
CA LEU A 80 5.43 44.63 -15.44
C LEU A 80 5.60 43.46 -14.46
N LEU A 81 6.05 43.74 -13.24
CA LEU A 81 6.36 42.71 -12.24
C LEU A 81 5.12 42.20 -11.49
N SER A 82 4.06 43.00 -11.37
CA SER A 82 2.79 42.58 -10.75
C SER A 82 2.14 41.44 -11.51
N SER A 83 2.32 41.36 -12.84
CA SER A 83 1.81 40.27 -13.66
C SER A 83 2.36 38.91 -13.24
N ILE A 84 3.66 38.85 -12.91
CA ILE A 84 4.36 37.64 -12.43
C ILE A 84 3.84 37.24 -11.05
N LEU A 85 3.63 38.21 -10.16
CA LEU A 85 3.05 37.97 -8.84
C LEU A 85 1.63 37.42 -8.95
N VAL A 86 0.76 38.04 -9.76
CA VAL A 86 -0.61 37.56 -9.99
C VAL A 86 -0.60 36.15 -10.56
N PHE A 87 0.29 35.84 -11.51
CA PHE A 87 0.45 34.50 -12.04
C PHE A 87 0.88 33.48 -10.98
N ALA A 88 1.86 33.82 -10.14
CA ALA A 88 2.30 32.96 -9.03
C ALA A 88 1.20 32.73 -7.99
N PHE A 89 0.40 33.77 -7.69
CA PHE A 89 -0.70 33.71 -6.72
C PHE A 89 -1.99 33.08 -7.25
N THR A 90 -2.19 32.97 -8.56
CA THR A 90 -3.38 32.36 -9.15
C THR A 90 -3.15 30.94 -9.65
N ARG A 91 -1.89 30.52 -9.85
CA ARG A 91 -1.60 29.14 -10.24
C ARG A 91 -1.97 28.17 -9.11
N PRO A 92 -2.78 27.13 -9.37
CA PRO A 92 -3.03 26.08 -8.39
C PRO A 92 -1.74 25.28 -8.16
N ILE A 93 -1.26 25.25 -6.92
CA ILE A 93 -0.22 24.31 -6.48
C ILE A 93 -0.97 23.17 -5.81
N ASP A 94 -1.04 22.04 -6.50
CA ASP A 94 -1.77 20.88 -6.01
C ASP A 94 -0.81 20.00 -5.19
N PRO A 95 -0.96 19.92 -3.84
CA PRO A 95 -0.06 19.13 -3.00
C PRO A 95 -0.03 17.66 -3.40
N THR A 96 -1.12 17.16 -3.99
CA THR A 96 -1.22 15.79 -4.50
C THR A 96 -0.22 15.50 -5.62
N LYS A 97 0.13 16.49 -6.45
CA LYS A 97 1.09 16.30 -7.54
C LYS A 97 2.52 16.10 -7.05
N VAL A 98 2.92 16.81 -6.01
CA VAL A 98 4.26 16.69 -5.42
C VAL A 98 4.42 15.33 -4.75
N GLU A 99 3.41 14.91 -3.98
CA GLU A 99 3.38 13.58 -3.36
C GLU A 99 3.33 12.45 -4.40
N ALA A 100 2.49 12.60 -5.43
CA ALA A 100 2.40 11.64 -6.54
C ALA A 100 3.72 11.51 -7.30
N GLU A 101 4.43 12.61 -7.55
CA GLU A 101 5.71 12.59 -8.25
C GLU A 101 6.84 12.02 -7.38
N TYR A 102 6.80 12.28 -6.07
CA TYR A 102 7.66 11.62 -5.10
C TYR A 102 7.42 10.11 -5.08
N LEU A 103 6.17 9.67 -4.97
CA LEU A 103 5.77 8.26 -4.99
C LEU A 103 6.18 7.59 -6.31
N ARG A 104 5.95 8.24 -7.46
CA ARG A 104 6.38 7.74 -8.77
C ARG A 104 7.88 7.44 -8.82
N LYS A 105 8.72 8.26 -8.16
CA LYS A 105 10.17 8.10 -8.15
C LYS A 105 10.67 7.12 -7.09
N THR A 106 10.03 7.09 -5.91
CA THR A 106 10.49 6.31 -4.76
C THR A 106 9.87 4.92 -4.69
N ASP A 107 8.61 4.78 -5.08
CA ASP A 107 7.88 3.51 -5.14
C ASP A 107 6.91 3.51 -6.33
N PRO A 108 7.42 3.26 -7.55
CA PRO A 108 6.62 3.33 -8.78
C PRO A 108 5.45 2.32 -8.78
N GLN A 109 5.50 1.30 -7.92
CA GLN A 109 4.51 0.25 -7.87
C GLN A 109 3.34 0.62 -6.93
N ILE A 110 3.60 1.27 -5.79
CA ILE A 110 2.54 1.92 -5.00
C ILE A 110 1.84 2.99 -5.85
N TYR A 111 2.61 3.76 -6.61
CA TYR A 111 2.05 4.74 -7.54
C TYR A 111 1.14 4.10 -8.60
N ALA A 112 1.57 3.00 -9.22
CA ALA A 112 0.76 2.22 -10.14
C ALA A 112 -0.56 1.72 -9.51
N LEU A 113 -0.52 1.20 -8.28
CA LEU A 113 -1.71 0.76 -7.55
C LEU A 113 -2.68 1.90 -7.26
N LEU A 114 -2.16 3.08 -6.89
CA LEU A 114 -2.98 4.30 -6.71
C LEU A 114 -3.63 4.77 -8.02
N ASN A 115 -3.00 4.50 -9.16
CA ASN A 115 -3.55 4.75 -10.49
C ASN A 115 -4.52 3.66 -10.98
N GLY A 116 -4.82 2.66 -10.15
CA GLY A 116 -5.76 1.59 -10.47
C GLY A 116 -5.17 0.39 -11.19
N GLU A 117 -3.84 0.29 -11.30
CA GLU A 117 -3.20 -0.96 -11.72
C GLU A 117 -3.42 -2.05 -10.65
N ILE A 118 -3.61 -3.29 -11.08
CA ILE A 118 -3.83 -4.44 -10.20
C ILE A 118 -2.63 -5.38 -10.27
N LEU A 119 -2.20 -5.90 -9.12
CA LEU A 119 -1.17 -6.92 -9.09
C LEU A 119 -1.73 -8.22 -9.68
N SER A 120 -0.93 -8.88 -10.53
CA SER A 120 -1.22 -10.22 -11.02
C SER A 120 -0.62 -11.28 -10.09
N PRO A 121 -1.28 -12.45 -9.95
CA PRO A 121 -0.70 -13.58 -9.25
C PRO A 121 0.64 -14.03 -9.85
N PRO A 122 1.59 -14.49 -9.01
CA PRO A 122 2.80 -15.14 -9.50
C PRO A 122 2.45 -16.44 -10.25
N PRO A 123 3.35 -16.96 -11.09
CA PRO A 123 3.18 -18.27 -11.73
C PRO A 123 2.93 -19.36 -10.69
N GLU A 124 2.09 -20.34 -11.04
CA GLU A 124 1.83 -21.50 -10.21
C GLU A 124 3.11 -22.33 -9.99
N VAL A 125 3.28 -22.85 -8.79
CA VAL A 125 4.41 -23.71 -8.42
C VAL A 125 4.01 -25.16 -8.64
N ASP A 126 4.96 -25.97 -9.11
CA ASP A 126 4.77 -27.40 -9.31
C ASP A 126 4.24 -28.09 -8.04
N GLU A 127 3.13 -28.81 -8.18
CA GLU A 127 2.43 -29.45 -7.05
C GLU A 127 3.31 -30.51 -6.38
N GLY A 128 4.16 -31.22 -7.14
CA GLY A 128 5.07 -32.22 -6.61
C GLY A 128 6.11 -31.62 -5.65
N LEU A 129 6.57 -30.39 -5.91
CA LEU A 129 7.45 -29.67 -4.98
C LEU A 129 6.75 -29.29 -3.67
N ILE A 130 5.47 -28.92 -3.74
CA ILE A 130 4.67 -28.58 -2.56
C ILE A 130 4.40 -29.84 -1.73
N ASP A 131 3.97 -30.92 -2.38
CA ASP A 131 3.66 -32.19 -1.71
C ASP A 131 4.90 -32.79 -1.04
N ALA A 132 6.06 -32.73 -1.71
CA ALA A 132 7.33 -33.14 -1.11
C ALA A 132 7.68 -32.31 0.14
N ALA A 133 7.43 -31.00 0.11
CA ALA A 133 7.69 -30.13 1.24
C ALA A 133 6.72 -30.37 2.42
N ILE A 134 5.46 -30.71 2.16
CA ILE A 134 4.48 -31.09 3.18
C ILE A 134 4.93 -32.37 3.89
N ILE A 135 5.33 -33.40 3.12
CA ILE A 135 5.85 -34.66 3.68
C ILE A 135 7.10 -34.37 4.54
N GLN A 136 8.02 -33.55 4.04
CA GLN A 136 9.22 -33.18 4.78
C GLN A 136 8.90 -32.46 6.10
N ALA A 137 7.92 -31.55 6.09
CA ALA A 137 7.48 -30.82 7.27
C ALA A 137 6.81 -31.72 8.32
N GLN A 138 6.15 -32.81 7.90
CA GLN A 138 5.57 -33.80 8.82
C GLN A 138 6.59 -34.75 9.42
N ILE A 139 7.66 -35.06 8.68
CA ILE A 139 8.77 -35.87 9.20
C ILE A 139 9.49 -35.09 10.31
N LEU A 140 10.02 -33.91 9.97
CA LEU A 140 9.74 -32.68 10.71
C LEU A 140 9.36 -32.69 12.21
N GLU A 141 8.18 -32.12 12.45
CA GLU A 141 7.03 -32.96 12.85
C GLU A 141 7.28 -34.02 13.93
N GLY A 142 7.25 -35.28 13.48
CA GLY A 142 7.29 -36.47 14.32
C GLY A 142 8.62 -36.77 15.01
N GLN A 143 9.72 -36.07 14.71
CA GLN A 143 11.04 -36.34 15.30
C GLN A 143 11.26 -35.84 16.74
N ASN A 144 10.22 -35.50 17.50
CA ASN A 144 10.36 -35.22 18.95
C ASN A 144 10.40 -36.52 19.77
N PRO A 145 11.46 -36.77 20.58
CA PRO A 145 11.55 -37.95 21.43
C PRO A 145 10.69 -37.77 22.69
N VAL A 146 9.60 -38.53 22.80
CA VAL A 146 9.01 -38.85 24.11
C VAL A 146 9.76 -40.06 24.67
N PRO A 147 10.39 -39.99 25.86
CA PRO A 147 11.14 -41.11 26.39
C PRO A 147 10.18 -42.10 27.05
N SER A 148 9.85 -43.18 26.34
CA SER A 148 9.84 -44.57 26.86
C SER A 148 8.90 -45.45 26.05
N LEU A 149 9.48 -46.30 25.21
CA LEU A 149 9.07 -47.70 25.07
C LEU A 149 10.29 -48.46 24.57
N ARG A 150 10.89 -49.23 25.47
CA ARG A 150 11.96 -50.19 25.14
C ARG A 150 11.41 -51.16 24.09
N ILE A 151 12.03 -51.20 22.92
CA ILE A 151 11.89 -52.33 22.00
C ILE A 151 13.20 -53.15 22.11
N PRO A 152 13.14 -54.48 22.29
CA PRO A 152 14.33 -55.31 22.39
C PRO A 152 15.09 -55.31 21.06
N ALA A 153 16.42 -55.36 21.15
CA ALA A 153 17.30 -55.50 20.00
C ALA A 153 17.02 -56.82 19.26
N GLY A 154 16.62 -56.72 17.99
CA GLY A 154 16.59 -57.79 17.01
C GLY A 154 17.40 -57.39 15.78
N ASN A 155 18.24 -58.31 15.30
CA ASN A 155 19.29 -58.12 14.29
C ASN A 155 18.82 -57.59 12.92
N PRO A 156 19.71 -56.96 12.14
CA PRO A 156 19.40 -56.37 10.85
C PRO A 156 19.56 -57.39 9.72
N THR A 157 18.44 -57.85 9.14
CA THR A 157 18.50 -58.61 7.88
C THR A 157 17.30 -58.27 7.00
N VAL A 158 17.64 -57.81 5.79
CA VAL A 158 16.82 -57.70 4.58
C VAL A 158 15.70 -56.65 4.65
N ILE A 159 16.00 -55.47 4.10
CA ILE A 159 15.00 -54.46 3.75
C ILE A 159 14.33 -54.95 2.46
N ASP A 160 13.22 -55.65 2.60
CA ASP A 160 12.27 -55.85 1.50
C ASP A 160 11.55 -54.51 1.27
N ASN A 161 11.81 -53.90 0.12
CA ASN A 161 11.24 -52.62 -0.33
C ASN A 161 9.73 -52.70 -0.69
N GLU A 162 9.01 -53.71 -0.22
CA GLU A 162 7.59 -53.94 -0.53
C GLU A 162 6.65 -53.64 0.65
N GLU A 163 7.17 -53.43 1.86
CA GLU A 163 6.37 -53.03 3.04
C GLU A 163 6.20 -51.51 3.20
N LEU A 164 6.74 -50.70 2.28
CA LEU A 164 6.53 -49.25 2.21
C LEU A 164 5.31 -48.87 1.34
N GLY A 165 4.36 -49.80 1.17
CA GLY A 165 3.23 -49.67 0.25
C GLY A 165 1.98 -49.00 0.82
N ASP A 166 1.78 -48.98 2.14
CA ASP A 166 0.45 -48.74 2.71
C ASP A 166 0.31 -47.54 3.68
N GLN A 167 1.40 -46.78 3.91
CA GLN A 167 1.35 -45.51 4.68
C GLN A 167 1.09 -44.26 3.83
N ARG A 168 0.87 -44.41 2.51
CA ARG A 168 0.46 -43.30 1.62
C ARG A 168 -1.02 -42.89 1.79
N SER A 169 -1.79 -43.59 2.62
CA SER A 169 -3.25 -43.50 2.68
C SER A 169 -3.84 -42.33 3.49
N SER A 170 -3.07 -41.30 3.88
CA SER A 170 -3.62 -40.19 4.71
C SER A 170 -3.46 -38.76 4.14
N PHE A 171 -2.95 -38.56 2.93
CA PHE A 171 -2.81 -37.23 2.33
C PHE A 171 -3.58 -37.12 1.02
N ASP A 172 -4.89 -36.90 1.15
CA ASP A 172 -5.73 -36.48 0.01
C ASP A 172 -5.49 -34.99 -0.29
N THR A 173 -4.52 -34.72 -1.17
CA THR A 173 -4.21 -33.37 -1.66
C THR A 173 -5.18 -32.90 -2.74
N THR A 174 -6.06 -33.78 -3.24
CA THR A 174 -6.98 -33.48 -4.37
C THR A 174 -8.00 -32.39 -4.04
N MET A 175 -8.24 -32.14 -2.76
CA MET A 175 -9.22 -31.17 -2.27
C MET A 175 -8.61 -29.82 -1.86
N ILE A 176 -7.31 -29.63 -2.05
CA ILE A 176 -6.61 -28.38 -1.72
C ILE A 176 -6.68 -27.45 -2.93
N ASP A 177 -7.31 -26.28 -2.76
CA ASP A 177 -7.41 -25.27 -3.81
C ASP A 177 -6.19 -24.34 -3.73
N ARG A 178 -5.25 -24.50 -4.67
CA ARG A 178 -4.02 -23.71 -4.77
C ARG A 178 -4.13 -22.53 -5.74
N LYS A 179 -5.36 -22.13 -6.06
CA LYS A 179 -5.64 -21.12 -7.08
C LYS A 179 -6.07 -19.79 -6.45
N TRP A 180 -5.87 -18.74 -7.23
CA TRP A 180 -6.20 -17.37 -6.83
C TRP A 180 -7.62 -16.96 -7.26
N ASP A 181 -8.30 -17.71 -8.12
CA ASP A 181 -9.59 -17.34 -8.72
C ASP A 181 -10.71 -17.19 -7.68
N LYS A 182 -10.69 -18.00 -6.61
CA LYS A 182 -11.66 -17.93 -5.51
C LYS A 182 -11.25 -17.03 -4.33
N MET A 183 -10.20 -16.22 -4.49
CA MET A 183 -9.85 -15.20 -3.49
C MET A 183 -10.57 -13.89 -3.79
N HIS A 184 -11.22 -13.32 -2.77
CA HIS A 184 -11.89 -12.02 -2.89
C HIS A 184 -10.88 -10.94 -3.32
N PRO A 185 -11.23 -10.02 -4.23
CA PRO A 185 -10.28 -9.03 -4.74
C PRO A 185 -9.59 -8.20 -3.66
N SER A 186 -10.32 -7.85 -2.59
CA SER A 186 -9.78 -7.07 -1.48
C SER A 186 -8.68 -7.80 -0.71
N TYR A 187 -8.83 -9.12 -0.52
CA TYR A 187 -7.82 -9.95 0.12
C TYR A 187 -6.67 -10.27 -0.84
N LYS A 188 -7.01 -10.66 -2.09
CA LYS A 188 -6.07 -11.00 -3.16
C LYS A 188 -5.02 -9.91 -3.36
N GLN A 189 -5.43 -8.65 -3.51
CA GLN A 189 -4.48 -7.54 -3.74
C GLN A 189 -3.57 -7.29 -2.52
N ARG A 190 -4.08 -7.43 -1.29
CA ARG A 190 -3.27 -7.32 -0.08
C ARG A 190 -2.23 -8.44 -0.01
N LEU A 191 -2.64 -9.68 -0.27
CA LEU A 191 -1.71 -10.82 -0.26
C LEU A 191 -0.64 -10.69 -1.35
N LEU A 192 -1.00 -10.23 -2.55
CA LEU A 192 -0.02 -9.98 -3.62
C LEU A 192 0.97 -8.88 -3.25
N MET A 193 0.52 -7.84 -2.54
CA MET A 193 1.43 -6.83 -1.99
C MET A 193 2.40 -7.45 -0.97
N VAL A 194 1.94 -8.37 -0.12
CA VAL A 194 2.81 -9.09 0.82
C VAL A 194 3.87 -9.91 0.07
N PHE A 195 3.47 -10.71 -0.92
CA PHE A 195 4.38 -11.52 -1.74
C PHE A 195 5.48 -10.67 -2.36
N LYS A 196 5.09 -9.50 -2.84
CA LYS A 196 5.97 -8.55 -3.48
C LYS A 196 6.97 -7.92 -2.52
N ILE A 197 6.50 -7.41 -1.38
CA ILE A 197 7.36 -6.82 -0.34
C ILE A 197 8.33 -7.88 0.19
N MET A 198 7.86 -9.11 0.45
CA MET A 198 8.70 -10.21 0.91
C MET A 198 9.80 -10.55 -0.09
N LYS A 199 9.49 -10.58 -1.39
CA LYS A 199 10.48 -10.81 -2.43
C LYS A 199 11.47 -9.65 -2.56
N GLU A 200 10.98 -8.43 -2.72
CA GLU A 200 11.81 -7.27 -3.08
C GLU A 200 12.64 -6.73 -1.90
N ARG A 201 12.10 -6.75 -0.67
CA ARG A 201 12.77 -6.19 0.51
C ARG A 201 13.49 -7.23 1.35
N HIS A 202 13.03 -8.48 1.31
CA HIS A 202 13.53 -9.54 2.19
C HIS A 202 14.12 -10.74 1.45
N GLY A 203 13.99 -10.82 0.11
CA GLY A 203 14.53 -11.92 -0.68
C GLY A 203 13.82 -13.25 -0.47
N TYR A 204 12.59 -13.24 0.07
CA TYR A 204 11.78 -14.44 0.27
C TYR A 204 10.80 -14.62 -0.88
N GLU A 205 11.04 -15.64 -1.71
CA GLU A 205 10.03 -16.10 -2.66
C GLU A 205 8.92 -16.85 -1.92
N MET A 206 7.67 -16.43 -2.14
CA MET A 206 6.51 -17.01 -1.47
C MET A 206 5.73 -17.93 -2.39
N VAL A 207 5.09 -18.95 -1.79
CA VAL A 207 4.30 -19.97 -2.46
C VAL A 207 2.94 -20.06 -1.79
N LEU A 208 1.87 -20.08 -2.58
CA LEU A 208 0.51 -20.33 -2.09
C LEU A 208 0.33 -21.83 -1.83
N LEU A 209 0.05 -22.21 -0.58
CA LEU A 209 -0.23 -23.60 -0.20
C LEU A 209 -1.72 -23.92 -0.28
N GLU A 210 -2.58 -23.01 0.18
CA GLU A 210 -4.03 -23.16 0.10
C GLU A 210 -4.68 -21.77 0.09
N GLY A 211 -5.55 -21.51 -0.88
CA GLY A 211 -6.39 -20.33 -0.94
C GLY A 211 -7.80 -20.63 -0.43
N TYR A 212 -8.66 -21.11 -1.32
CA TYR A 212 -10.03 -21.48 -0.98
C TYR A 212 -10.09 -22.84 -0.28
N ARG A 213 -11.00 -22.97 0.69
CA ARG A 213 -11.29 -24.26 1.35
C ARG A 213 -12.78 -24.51 1.32
N SER A 214 -13.19 -25.66 0.80
CA SER A 214 -14.62 -26.01 0.74
C SER A 214 -15.19 -26.30 2.15
N PRO A 215 -16.50 -26.06 2.38
CA PRO A 215 -17.16 -26.46 3.62
C PRO A 215 -17.05 -27.95 3.96
N GLU A 216 -17.05 -28.81 2.95
CA GLU A 216 -16.90 -30.26 3.09
C GLU A 216 -15.50 -30.60 3.58
N ARG A 217 -14.47 -29.95 3.02
CA ARG A 217 -13.08 -30.10 3.48
C ARG A 217 -12.90 -29.58 4.89
N GLN A 218 -13.47 -28.41 5.20
CA GLN A 218 -13.42 -27.86 6.56
C GLN A 218 -14.09 -28.81 7.58
N THR A 219 -15.19 -29.45 7.19
CA THR A 219 -15.87 -30.45 8.03
C THR A 219 -14.96 -31.64 8.32
N ARG A 220 -14.28 -32.19 7.31
CA ARG A 220 -13.29 -33.26 7.50
C ARG A 220 -12.15 -32.84 8.42
N LEU A 221 -11.59 -31.64 8.22
CA LEU A 221 -10.48 -31.13 9.05
C LEU A 221 -10.88 -30.88 10.51
N SER A 222 -12.12 -30.45 10.75
CA SER A 222 -12.61 -30.17 12.11
C SER A 222 -12.66 -31.41 13.02
N GLY A 223 -12.48 -32.62 12.47
CA GLY A 223 -12.28 -33.84 13.24
C GLY A 223 -10.94 -33.89 13.98
N ASN A 224 -9.95 -33.05 13.60
CA ASN A 224 -8.67 -32.92 14.28
C ASN A 224 -8.50 -31.50 14.87
N THR A 225 -8.63 -31.39 16.20
CA THR A 225 -8.52 -30.12 16.92
C THR A 225 -7.10 -29.53 16.93
N ALA A 226 -6.07 -30.32 16.63
CA ALA A 226 -4.72 -29.81 16.46
C ALA A 226 -4.56 -29.00 15.16
N THR A 227 -5.35 -29.34 14.12
CA THR A 227 -5.30 -28.65 12.82
C THR A 227 -6.22 -27.44 12.78
N THR A 228 -7.44 -27.54 13.31
CA THR A 228 -8.38 -26.41 13.28
C THR A 228 -9.45 -26.54 14.36
N LEU A 229 -9.85 -25.39 14.92
CA LEU A 229 -11.01 -25.28 15.80
C LEU A 229 -12.27 -24.80 15.07
N ALA A 230 -12.16 -24.45 13.78
CA ALA A 230 -13.24 -23.91 13.00
C ALA A 230 -14.09 -25.03 12.37
N LYS A 231 -15.42 -24.92 12.49
CA LYS A 231 -16.37 -25.73 11.73
C LYS A 231 -16.63 -25.10 10.35
N ALA A 232 -17.46 -25.75 9.54
CA ALA A 232 -17.92 -25.19 8.28
C ALA A 232 -18.52 -23.79 8.46
N TYR A 233 -18.15 -22.88 7.55
CA TYR A 233 -18.46 -21.46 7.49
C TYR A 233 -17.91 -20.63 8.66
N GLN A 234 -16.95 -21.15 9.41
CA GLN A 234 -16.27 -20.41 10.48
C GLN A 234 -14.84 -20.00 10.10
N SER A 235 -14.24 -20.66 9.10
CA SER A 235 -12.92 -20.33 8.56
C SER A 235 -13.01 -19.32 7.43
N TYR A 236 -12.09 -18.33 7.40
CA TYR A 236 -12.05 -17.31 6.35
C TYR A 236 -11.67 -17.84 4.96
N HIS A 237 -11.03 -19.02 4.88
CA HIS A 237 -10.75 -19.67 3.59
C HIS A 237 -12.02 -19.95 2.78
N GLN A 238 -13.14 -20.19 3.48
CA GLN A 238 -14.43 -20.50 2.86
C GLN A 238 -15.11 -19.26 2.25
N PHE A 239 -14.60 -18.07 2.60
CA PHE A 239 -15.08 -16.77 2.12
C PHE A 239 -14.12 -16.15 1.10
N GLY A 240 -13.02 -16.85 0.74
CA GLY A 240 -11.98 -16.30 -0.13
C GLY A 240 -11.16 -15.19 0.54
N LEU A 241 -11.11 -15.18 1.87
CA LEU A 241 -10.51 -14.12 2.69
C LEU A 241 -9.33 -14.60 3.53
N ALA A 242 -8.82 -15.81 3.28
CA ALA A 242 -7.62 -16.32 3.91
C ALA A 242 -6.79 -17.13 2.93
N ALA A 243 -5.52 -17.32 3.28
CA ALA A 243 -4.59 -18.17 2.56
C ALA A 243 -3.50 -18.68 3.51
N ASP A 244 -3.01 -19.86 3.19
CA ASP A 244 -1.84 -20.47 3.81
C ASP A 244 -0.70 -20.42 2.81
N VAL A 245 0.49 -20.00 3.26
CA VAL A 245 1.65 -19.77 2.39
C VAL A 245 2.91 -20.37 2.99
N ALA A 246 3.89 -20.60 2.12
CA ALA A 246 5.23 -21.03 2.48
C ALA A 246 6.28 -20.27 1.65
N PHE A 247 7.54 -20.66 1.82
CA PHE A 247 8.65 -20.06 1.10
C PHE A 247 9.29 -21.02 0.12
N LYS A 248 9.90 -20.47 -0.93
CA LYS A 248 10.74 -21.19 -1.87
C LYS A 248 12.19 -20.74 -1.72
N ARG A 249 13.11 -21.70 -1.65
CA ARG A 249 14.56 -21.49 -1.61
C ARG A 249 15.24 -22.57 -2.45
N ASP A 250 16.14 -22.16 -3.34
CA ASP A 250 16.92 -23.06 -4.19
C ASP A 250 16.06 -24.10 -4.95
N GLY A 251 14.92 -23.65 -5.47
CA GLY A 251 13.98 -24.50 -6.20
C GLY A 251 13.10 -25.41 -5.34
N LYS A 252 13.26 -25.41 -4.01
CA LYS A 252 12.49 -26.24 -3.08
C LYS A 252 11.52 -25.41 -2.25
N VAL A 253 10.36 -25.95 -1.95
CA VAL A 253 9.41 -25.35 -1.00
C VAL A 253 9.84 -25.74 0.42
N VAL A 254 9.84 -24.77 1.33
CA VAL A 254 10.18 -24.94 2.75
C VAL A 254 9.01 -24.44 3.58
N ILE A 255 8.37 -25.35 4.31
CA ILE A 255 7.15 -25.08 5.08
C ILE A 255 7.42 -24.97 6.58
N SER A 256 8.18 -25.90 7.15
CA SER A 256 8.32 -25.98 8.61
C SER A 256 9.14 -24.83 9.19
N GLU A 257 8.61 -24.21 10.24
CA GLU A 257 9.30 -23.24 11.10
C GLU A 257 10.46 -23.84 11.91
N ARG A 258 10.62 -25.18 11.91
CA ARG A 258 11.84 -25.80 12.46
C ARG A 258 13.08 -25.48 11.63
N ASP A 259 12.92 -25.12 10.35
CA ASP A 259 14.01 -24.52 9.57
C ASP A 259 14.22 -23.06 10.03
N PRO A 260 15.40 -22.68 10.56
CA PRO A 260 15.63 -21.33 11.09
C PRO A 260 15.44 -20.21 10.06
N TRP A 261 15.71 -20.49 8.78
CA TRP A 261 15.51 -19.52 7.71
C TRP A 261 14.04 -19.34 7.38
N ALA A 262 13.27 -20.43 7.36
CA ALA A 262 11.82 -20.37 7.18
C ALA A 262 11.15 -19.66 8.38
N TRP A 263 11.60 -19.94 9.60
CA TRP A 263 11.13 -19.23 10.80
C TRP A 263 11.34 -17.72 10.69
N LYS A 264 12.54 -17.29 10.29
CA LYS A 264 12.81 -15.87 10.06
C LYS A 264 11.90 -15.29 8.97
N GLY A 265 11.62 -16.06 7.93
CA GLY A 265 10.67 -15.73 6.88
C GLY A 265 9.27 -15.49 7.43
N TYR A 266 8.75 -16.38 8.29
CA TYR A 266 7.43 -16.23 8.90
C TYR A 266 7.33 -15.03 9.83
N GLN A 267 8.39 -14.71 10.58
CA GLN A 267 8.42 -13.50 11.41
C GLN A 267 8.31 -12.22 10.56
N LEU A 268 9.03 -12.15 9.44
CA LEU A 268 8.96 -11.03 8.50
C LEU A 268 7.60 -10.98 7.81
N TYR A 269 7.11 -12.12 7.35
CA TYR A 269 5.80 -12.28 6.73
C TYR A 269 4.68 -11.74 7.62
N GLY A 270 4.67 -12.09 8.91
CA GLY A 270 3.68 -11.60 9.86
C GLY A 270 3.66 -10.08 9.95
N VAL A 271 4.83 -9.44 10.08
CA VAL A 271 4.95 -7.97 10.13
C VAL A 271 4.47 -7.32 8.83
N VAL A 272 4.83 -7.88 7.68
CA VAL A 272 4.41 -7.36 6.37
C VAL A 272 2.90 -7.53 6.18
N ALA A 273 2.34 -8.69 6.52
CA ALA A 273 0.90 -8.94 6.44
C ALA A 273 0.10 -7.98 7.32
N GLU A 274 0.53 -7.76 8.56
CA GLU A 274 -0.09 -6.79 9.47
C GLU A 274 -0.02 -5.37 8.90
N SER A 275 1.08 -4.98 8.26
CA SER A 275 1.25 -3.64 7.67
C SER A 275 0.26 -3.31 6.54
N VAL A 276 -0.30 -4.33 5.87
CA VAL A 276 -1.32 -4.17 4.81
C VAL A 276 -2.74 -4.47 5.31
N GLY A 277 -2.93 -4.56 6.63
CA GLY A 277 -4.23 -4.74 7.28
C GLY A 277 -4.74 -6.18 7.29
N LEU A 278 -3.87 -7.17 7.12
CA LEU A 278 -4.20 -8.58 7.34
C LEU A 278 -3.97 -8.98 8.80
N THR A 279 -4.70 -9.99 9.26
CA THR A 279 -4.40 -10.66 10.53
C THR A 279 -3.51 -11.86 10.26
N TRP A 280 -2.42 -12.00 11.03
CA TRP A 280 -1.48 -13.11 10.91
C TRP A 280 -1.75 -14.20 11.95
N GLY A 281 -1.78 -15.47 11.51
CA GLY A 281 -2.06 -16.62 12.37
C GLY A 281 -0.97 -16.89 13.42
N GLY A 282 0.26 -16.40 13.21
CA GLY A 282 1.33 -16.46 14.21
C GLY A 282 1.08 -15.61 15.46
N ARG A 283 0.04 -14.75 15.48
CA ARG A 283 -0.40 -14.01 16.69
C ARG A 283 -1.45 -14.74 17.51
N TRP A 284 -2.00 -15.85 17.01
CA TRP A 284 -3.07 -16.55 17.70
C TRP A 284 -2.56 -17.21 18.99
N THR A 285 -3.39 -17.23 20.02
CA THR A 285 -2.98 -17.67 21.36
C THR A 285 -3.09 -19.18 21.60
N ARG A 286 -3.88 -19.88 20.79
CA ARG A 286 -4.18 -21.32 20.98
C ARG A 286 -3.49 -22.22 19.97
N ILE A 287 -3.53 -21.84 18.70
CA ILE A 287 -2.93 -22.57 17.59
C ILE A 287 -2.12 -21.52 16.84
N HIS A 288 -0.81 -21.67 16.78
CA HIS A 288 0.02 -20.78 15.99
C HIS A 288 0.07 -21.33 14.57
N ASP A 289 -0.45 -20.55 13.62
CA ASP A 289 -0.41 -20.90 12.21
C ASP A 289 0.41 -19.83 11.47
N TYR A 290 1.70 -20.12 11.33
CA TYR A 290 2.66 -19.13 10.84
C TYR A 290 2.54 -18.84 9.35
N GLY A 291 2.03 -19.79 8.57
CA GLY A 291 1.74 -19.62 7.14
C GLY A 291 0.42 -18.90 6.88
N HIS A 292 -0.44 -18.77 7.88
CA HIS A 292 -1.79 -18.26 7.68
C HIS A 292 -1.91 -16.75 7.77
N THR A 293 -2.66 -16.17 6.83
CA THR A 293 -3.25 -14.82 6.99
C THR A 293 -4.73 -14.81 6.66
N GLU A 294 -5.47 -13.94 7.34
CA GLU A 294 -6.89 -13.69 7.09
C GLU A 294 -7.20 -12.18 7.01
N PHE A 295 -8.13 -11.81 6.13
CA PHE A 295 -8.73 -10.47 6.12
C PHE A 295 -10.05 -10.46 6.87
N ARG A 296 -10.06 -9.77 8.01
CA ARG A 296 -11.26 -9.58 8.83
C ARG A 296 -12.11 -8.46 8.26
N MET A 297 -12.81 -8.78 7.17
CA MET A 297 -13.72 -7.84 6.50
C MET A 297 -14.75 -7.28 7.50
N PRO A 298 -14.82 -5.94 7.67
CA PRO A 298 -15.79 -5.32 8.57
C PRO A 298 -17.23 -5.67 8.17
N GLY A 299 -18.06 -6.00 9.16
CA GLY A 299 -19.48 -6.32 8.94
C GLY A 299 -19.76 -7.70 8.33
N LEU A 300 -18.74 -8.53 8.06
CA LEU A 300 -18.94 -9.87 7.54
C LEU A 300 -19.71 -10.76 8.52
N ARG A 301 -20.85 -11.30 8.08
CA ARG A 301 -21.55 -12.38 8.77
C ARG A 301 -21.01 -13.71 8.29
N LYS A 302 -20.46 -14.52 9.20
CA LYS A 302 -19.92 -15.85 8.87
C LYS A 302 -21.04 -16.88 8.70
N ASN A 303 -21.66 -16.90 7.53
CA ASN A 303 -22.72 -17.85 7.14
C ASN A 303 -22.56 -18.29 5.67
N ARG A 304 -23.36 -19.29 5.28
CA ARG A 304 -23.32 -19.87 3.92
C ARG A 304 -23.57 -18.84 2.82
N GLU A 305 -24.59 -18.01 2.98
CA GLU A 305 -24.97 -16.96 2.02
C GLU A 305 -23.82 -15.98 1.75
N SER A 306 -23.14 -15.52 2.82
CA SER A 306 -22.00 -14.60 2.67
C SER A 306 -20.80 -15.28 2.01
N ALA A 307 -20.57 -16.56 2.27
CA ALA A 307 -19.53 -17.33 1.60
C ALA A 307 -19.82 -17.45 0.10
N GLU A 308 -21.02 -17.90 -0.27
CA GLU A 308 -21.43 -18.04 -1.68
C GLU A 308 -21.34 -16.70 -2.43
N ARG A 309 -21.81 -15.60 -1.82
CA ARG A 309 -21.70 -14.25 -2.39
C ARG A 309 -20.26 -13.83 -2.63
N LEU A 310 -19.38 -13.94 -1.63
CA LEU A 310 -18.00 -13.48 -1.75
C LEU A 310 -17.18 -14.32 -2.74
N ILE A 311 -17.46 -15.61 -2.87
CA ILE A 311 -16.83 -16.47 -3.88
C ILE A 311 -17.33 -16.10 -5.28
N ALA A 312 -18.63 -15.82 -5.45
CA ALA A 312 -19.16 -15.33 -6.72
C ALA A 312 -18.55 -13.97 -7.12
N GLU A 313 -18.36 -13.06 -6.17
CA GLU A 313 -17.63 -11.80 -6.37
C GLU A 313 -16.17 -12.06 -6.81
N ALA A 314 -15.47 -12.99 -6.16
CA ALA A 314 -14.10 -13.37 -6.51
C ALA A 314 -13.95 -13.86 -7.96
N GLN A 315 -14.95 -14.61 -8.43
CA GLN A 315 -15.01 -15.17 -9.78
C GLN A 315 -15.61 -14.20 -10.82
N GLY A 316 -15.86 -12.94 -10.44
CA GLY A 316 -16.38 -11.91 -11.35
C GLY A 316 -17.87 -12.04 -11.67
N GLN A 317 -18.60 -12.93 -10.97
CA GLN A 317 -20.02 -13.20 -11.20
C GLN A 317 -20.94 -12.24 -10.41
N GLY A 318 -20.40 -11.47 -9.45
CA GLY A 318 -21.16 -10.57 -8.56
C GLY A 318 -21.20 -9.08 -8.97
N LEU A 319 -20.45 -8.65 -10.00
CA LEU A 319 -20.37 -7.23 -10.39
C LEU A 319 -21.63 -6.70 -11.12
N MET A 320 -22.60 -7.57 -11.46
CA MET A 320 -23.83 -7.18 -12.16
C MET A 320 -24.99 -6.78 -11.22
N ALA A 321 -24.85 -6.90 -9.90
CA ALA A 321 -25.97 -6.71 -8.96
C ALA A 321 -26.04 -5.34 -8.27
N ASN A 322 -24.98 -4.51 -8.32
CA ASN A 322 -24.92 -3.25 -7.55
C ASN A 322 -24.96 -1.97 -8.40
N ASN A 323 -25.23 -2.06 -9.71
CA ASN A 323 -25.55 -0.88 -10.54
C ASN A 323 -27.07 -0.67 -10.63
N ILE A 324 -27.75 -0.57 -9.49
CA ILE A 324 -29.10 0.01 -9.41
C ILE A 324 -29.19 0.81 -8.09
N GLN A 325 -28.90 2.11 -8.16
CA GLN A 325 -29.81 3.19 -7.76
C GLN A 325 -29.23 4.56 -8.14
#